data_AF-A0A2U3DS84-F1
#
_entry.id   AF-A0A2U3DS84-F1
#
_cell.length_a   1.000
_cell.length_b   1.000
_cell.length_c   1.000
_cell.angle_alpha   90.00
_cell.angle_beta   90.00
_cell.angle_gamma   90.00
#
_symmetry.space_group_name_H-M   'P 1'
#
loop_
_entity.id
_entity.type
_entity.pdbx_description
1 polymer ?
#
loop_
_entity_poly.entity_id
_entity_poly.type
_entity_poly.pdbx_seq_one_letter_code
_entity_poly.pdbx_strand_id
1 'polypeptide(L)'
;MGATIRKKQSPPLSSEGALGLLETCANALAINQGLSKRQLRYIQHTRTLLSRTEDLTYKQIKYRAFLYQVHSVAGRVALLLCTIAFGLKRMDGMKTSERQHFIQTLPSKLHSRPLDSKVLRNLAGITELLPGDTQNADEPASASDLPSASLAENDGTARQQTNGDAWPLIKDSIQTQAYTNPNEQQCANKQDGALRYASVAGTVALFRRSICDSIEIAPTRRQEADQRMCITMDFPPWGVIDCLLSMQIRKSSVIPLANALFGVKRVEWHGNTIRVIQETGPRIVGTEITLKGAEEGIILEVFGLEPLNAIKATTLRAQEVREGEAKTECVSMILTSDGAVISLALGLVMATKIARKLDLATEI
;
A
#
# COMPACT_ATOMS: atom_id res chain seq x y z
N MET A 1 1.87 -23.25 47.43
CA MET A 1 1.32 -23.79 46.17
C MET A 1 0.46 -22.70 45.53
N GLY A 2 0.96 -22.01 44.49
CA GLY A 2 0.21 -20.96 43.80
C GLY A 2 -0.60 -21.54 42.64
N ALA A 3 -1.93 -21.41 42.69
CA ALA A 3 -2.80 -21.89 41.61
C ALA A 3 -2.64 -20.98 40.39
N THR A 4 -2.01 -21.51 39.33
CA THR A 4 -1.90 -20.81 38.04
C THR A 4 -3.28 -20.74 37.39
N ILE A 5 -3.94 -19.57 37.44
CA ILE A 5 -5.20 -19.33 36.75
C ILE A 5 -4.94 -19.37 35.24
N ARG A 6 -5.24 -20.51 34.61
CA ARG A 6 -5.22 -20.63 33.14
C ARG A 6 -6.30 -19.71 32.58
N LYS A 7 -5.90 -18.59 31.94
CA LYS A 7 -6.81 -17.74 31.18
C LYS A 7 -7.46 -18.59 30.09
N LYS A 8 -8.78 -18.79 30.19
CA LYS A 8 -9.57 -19.47 29.16
C LYS A 8 -9.44 -18.67 27.87
N GLN A 9 -8.72 -19.22 26.88
CA GLN A 9 -8.60 -18.59 25.57
C GLN A 9 -9.99 -18.57 24.92
N SER A 10 -10.46 -17.38 24.55
CA SER A 10 -11.68 -17.26 23.76
C SER A 10 -11.47 -17.92 22.39
N PRO A 11 -12.50 -18.58 21.83
CA PRO A 11 -12.39 -19.16 20.50
C PRO A 11 -12.01 -18.07 19.47
N PRO A 12 -11.27 -18.44 18.40
CA PRO A 12 -10.94 -17.51 17.32
C PRO A 12 -12.22 -16.97 16.68
N LEU A 13 -12.19 -15.71 16.25
CA LEU A 13 -13.36 -15.03 15.67
C LEU A 13 -13.58 -15.55 14.24
N SER A 14 -14.75 -16.16 13.98
CA SER A 14 -15.19 -16.54 12.64
C SER A 14 -15.68 -15.33 11.84
N SER A 15 -15.74 -15.45 10.52
CA SER A 15 -16.31 -14.45 9.62
C SER A 15 -17.78 -14.10 9.95
N GLU A 16 -18.60 -15.10 10.22
CA GLU A 16 -19.99 -14.90 10.66
C GLU A 16 -20.09 -14.19 12.02
N GLY A 17 -19.24 -14.59 12.98
CA GLY A 17 -19.17 -13.93 14.29
C GLY A 17 -18.74 -12.47 14.18
N ALA A 18 -17.84 -12.17 13.24
CA ALA A 18 -17.44 -10.81 12.92
C ALA A 18 -18.58 -9.99 12.32
N LEU A 19 -19.35 -10.54 11.38
CA LEU A 19 -20.54 -9.88 10.84
C LEU A 19 -21.57 -9.58 11.94
N GLY A 20 -21.85 -10.54 12.83
CA GLY A 20 -22.76 -10.32 13.96
C GLY A 20 -22.27 -9.21 14.91
N LEU A 21 -20.95 -9.07 15.11
CA LEU A 21 -20.37 -7.96 15.87
C LEU A 21 -20.55 -6.62 15.16
N LEU A 22 -20.43 -6.57 13.82
CA LEU A 22 -20.70 -5.36 13.05
C LEU A 22 -22.17 -4.95 13.15
N GLU A 23 -23.10 -5.89 12.98
CA GLU A 23 -24.54 -5.62 13.07
C GLU A 23 -24.92 -5.12 14.47
N THR A 24 -24.39 -5.76 15.51
CA THR A 24 -24.58 -5.31 16.90
C THR A 24 -24.03 -3.90 17.11
N CYS A 25 -22.84 -3.62 16.58
CA CYS A 25 -22.24 -2.29 16.65
C CYS A 25 -23.05 -1.24 15.89
N ALA A 26 -23.50 -1.57 14.68
CA ALA A 26 -24.29 -0.70 13.83
C ALA A 26 -25.64 -0.36 14.46
N ASN A 27 -26.34 -1.36 15.02
CA ASN A 27 -27.55 -1.15 15.80
C ASN A 27 -27.32 -0.22 16.99
N ALA A 28 -26.24 -0.44 17.76
CA ALA A 28 -25.92 0.42 18.90
C ALA A 28 -25.65 1.87 18.48
N LEU A 29 -24.97 2.09 17.37
CA LEU A 29 -24.73 3.44 16.84
C LEU A 29 -26.01 4.09 16.28
N ALA A 30 -26.86 3.31 15.62
CA ALA A 30 -28.14 3.80 15.10
C ALA A 30 -29.08 4.24 16.23
N ILE A 31 -29.13 3.48 17.34
CA ILE A 31 -29.96 3.81 18.51
C ILE A 31 -29.41 5.04 19.25
N ASN A 32 -28.10 5.09 19.48
CA ASN A 32 -27.49 6.18 20.26
C ASN A 32 -27.30 7.46 19.44
N GLN A 33 -27.43 7.39 18.10
CA GLN A 33 -27.18 8.48 17.16
C GLN A 33 -25.81 9.18 17.35
N GLY A 34 -24.82 8.48 17.91
CA GLY A 34 -23.56 9.09 18.31
C GLY A 34 -22.49 8.09 18.76
N LEU A 35 -21.28 8.60 18.96
CA LEU A 35 -20.12 7.84 19.40
C LEU A 35 -19.88 8.01 20.90
N SER A 36 -19.80 6.91 21.63
CA SER A 36 -19.35 6.94 23.02
C SER A 36 -17.88 7.36 23.13
N LYS A 37 -17.48 7.89 24.29
CA LYS A 37 -16.07 8.24 24.60
C LYS A 37 -15.10 7.07 24.34
N ARG A 38 -15.54 5.84 24.56
CA ARG A 38 -14.73 4.65 24.29
C ARG A 38 -14.51 4.43 22.79
N GLN A 39 -15.55 4.59 21.99
CA GLN A 39 -15.47 4.43 20.53
C GLN A 39 -14.61 5.53 19.90
N LEU A 40 -14.74 6.77 20.38
CA LEU A 40 -13.85 7.87 19.97
C LEU A 40 -12.37 7.55 20.23
N ARG A 41 -12.03 6.95 21.38
CA ARG A 41 -10.65 6.51 21.64
C ARG A 41 -10.17 5.43 20.67
N TYR A 42 -11.03 4.50 20.27
CA TYR A 42 -10.66 3.50 19.25
C TYR A 42 -10.42 4.15 17.89
N ILE A 43 -11.29 5.09 17.49
CA ILE A 43 -11.14 5.85 16.24
C ILE A 43 -9.84 6.65 16.26
N GLN A 44 -9.55 7.38 17.34
CA GLN A 44 -8.31 8.15 17.48
C GLN A 44 -7.07 7.25 17.43
N HIS A 45 -7.09 6.11 18.12
CA HIS A 45 -5.99 5.15 18.09
C HIS A 45 -5.79 4.54 16.68
N THR A 46 -6.88 4.24 15.98
CA THR A 46 -6.81 3.74 14.61
C THR A 46 -6.32 4.82 13.66
N ARG A 47 -6.71 6.09 13.84
CA ARG A 47 -6.19 7.21 13.04
C ARG A 47 -4.69 7.40 13.23
N THR A 48 -4.19 7.37 14.46
CA THR A 48 -2.75 7.44 14.72
C THR A 48 -2.01 6.24 14.15
N LEU A 49 -2.60 5.04 14.24
CA LEU A 49 -2.06 3.84 13.62
C LEU A 49 -2.00 3.92 12.08
N LEU A 50 -3.05 4.43 11.44
CA LEU A 50 -3.12 4.54 9.98
C LEU A 50 -2.17 5.60 9.43
N SER A 51 -1.90 6.65 10.22
CA SER A 51 -1.00 7.75 9.83
C SER A 51 0.47 7.45 10.08
N ARG A 52 0.80 6.50 10.96
CA ARG A 52 2.18 6.18 11.35
C ARG A 52 2.83 5.21 10.36
N THR A 53 4.01 5.55 9.85
CA THR A 53 4.78 4.73 8.88
C THR A 53 5.83 3.83 9.55
N GLU A 54 6.34 4.22 10.72
CA GLU A 54 7.48 3.58 11.40
C GLU A 54 7.10 2.90 12.73
N ASP A 55 7.89 1.91 13.16
CA ASP A 55 7.79 1.16 14.42
C ASP A 55 6.44 0.48 14.72
N LEU A 56 5.73 0.01 13.69
CA LEU A 56 4.50 -0.73 13.90
C LEU A 56 4.79 -2.18 14.31
N THR A 57 4.12 -2.65 15.36
CA THR A 57 4.14 -4.08 15.70
C THR A 57 3.48 -4.91 14.60
N TYR A 58 3.86 -6.19 14.47
CA TYR A 58 3.23 -7.11 13.51
C TYR A 58 1.69 -7.12 13.59
N LYS A 59 1.12 -7.02 14.80
CA LYS A 59 -0.34 -6.97 15.01
C LYS A 59 -0.96 -5.70 14.45
N GLN A 60 -0.30 -4.56 14.67
CA GLN A 60 -0.72 -3.25 14.18
C GLN A 60 -0.69 -3.19 12.66
N ILE A 61 0.37 -3.72 12.06
CA ILE A 61 0.51 -3.91 10.62
C ILE A 61 -0.64 -4.76 10.07
N LYS A 62 -0.86 -5.95 10.66
CA LYS A 62 -1.92 -6.88 10.25
C LYS A 62 -3.32 -6.24 10.35
N TYR A 63 -3.53 -5.38 11.34
CA TYR A 63 -4.79 -4.64 11.52
C TYR A 63 -4.95 -3.53 10.50
N ARG A 64 -3.89 -2.76 10.26
CA ARG A 64 -3.85 -1.68 9.28
C ARG A 64 -4.15 -2.22 7.87
N ALA A 65 -3.47 -3.28 7.44
CA ALA A 65 -3.70 -3.92 6.14
C ALA A 65 -5.17 -4.37 5.99
N PHE A 66 -5.74 -4.98 7.03
CA PHE A 66 -7.15 -5.36 7.06
C PHE A 66 -8.08 -4.16 6.87
N LEU A 67 -7.84 -3.05 7.57
CA LEU A 67 -8.67 -1.84 7.45
C LEU A 67 -8.60 -1.23 6.05
N TYR A 68 -7.42 -1.19 5.43
CA TYR A 68 -7.27 -0.73 4.03
C TYR A 68 -8.04 -1.62 3.05
N GLN A 69 -7.97 -2.93 3.21
CA GLN A 69 -8.74 -3.87 2.39
C GLN A 69 -10.25 -3.63 2.55
N VAL A 70 -10.73 -3.54 3.80
CA VAL A 70 -12.13 -3.20 4.10
C VAL A 70 -12.55 -1.89 3.45
N HIS A 71 -11.73 -0.83 3.56
CA HIS A 71 -12.02 0.46 2.94
C HIS A 71 -12.13 0.34 1.42
N SER A 72 -11.18 -0.36 0.78
CA SER A 72 -11.14 -0.51 -0.68
C SER A 72 -12.33 -1.29 -1.25
N VAL A 73 -12.86 -2.25 -0.48
CA VAL A 73 -13.93 -3.16 -0.92
C VAL A 73 -15.32 -2.66 -0.51
N ALA A 74 -15.44 -2.05 0.67
CA ALA A 74 -16.71 -1.81 1.34
C ALA A 74 -16.88 -0.34 1.82
N GLY A 75 -15.90 0.53 1.58
CA GLY A 75 -15.98 1.97 1.82
C GLY A 75 -15.89 2.39 3.30
N ARG A 76 -16.18 3.68 3.55
CA ARG A 76 -15.95 4.35 4.84
C ARG A 76 -16.83 3.85 5.97
N VAL A 77 -18.09 3.50 5.68
CA VAL A 77 -19.01 2.98 6.71
C VAL A 77 -18.51 1.66 7.26
N ALA A 78 -18.09 0.73 6.41
CA ALA A 78 -17.49 -0.52 6.82
C ALA A 78 -16.18 -0.31 7.61
N LEU A 79 -15.33 0.60 7.15
CA LEU A 79 -14.09 0.95 7.83
C LEU A 79 -14.35 1.45 9.27
N LEU A 80 -15.31 2.36 9.44
CA LEU A 80 -15.71 2.88 10.75
C LEU A 80 -16.22 1.75 11.66
N LEU A 81 -17.14 0.92 11.16
CA LEU A 81 -17.72 -0.17 11.93
C LEU A 81 -16.67 -1.22 12.33
N CYS A 82 -15.78 -1.60 11.41
CA CYS A 82 -14.68 -2.52 11.70
C CYS A 82 -13.70 -1.93 12.74
N THR A 83 -13.46 -0.62 12.67
CA THR A 83 -12.64 0.10 13.64
C THR A 83 -13.22 -0.01 15.05
N ILE A 84 -14.53 0.20 15.18
CA ILE A 84 -15.22 0.19 16.47
C ILE A 84 -15.46 -1.23 17.00
N ALA A 85 -15.93 -2.14 16.14
CA ALA A 85 -16.38 -3.48 16.53
C ALA A 85 -15.20 -4.39 16.91
N PHE A 86 -14.10 -4.30 16.16
CA PHE A 86 -12.96 -5.18 16.35
C PHE A 86 -11.86 -4.53 17.19
N GLY A 87 -11.46 -3.31 16.83
CA GLY A 87 -10.20 -2.74 17.28
C GLY A 87 -9.00 -3.66 16.99
N LEU A 88 -7.83 -3.27 17.46
CA LEU A 88 -6.60 -4.05 17.26
C LEU A 88 -6.66 -5.46 17.89
N LYS A 89 -7.24 -5.56 19.10
CA LYS A 89 -7.18 -6.80 19.91
C LYS A 89 -8.05 -7.93 19.37
N ARG A 90 -9.25 -7.66 18.84
CA ARG A 90 -10.17 -8.73 18.40
C ARG A 90 -9.81 -9.27 17.02
N MET A 91 -9.26 -8.40 16.16
CA MET A 91 -8.85 -8.78 14.81
C MET A 91 -7.66 -9.75 14.80
N ASP A 92 -6.79 -9.69 15.82
CA ASP A 92 -5.64 -10.59 15.97
C ASP A 92 -6.05 -12.08 16.08
N GLY A 93 -7.23 -12.35 16.67
CA GLY A 93 -7.78 -13.70 16.82
C GLY A 93 -8.47 -14.27 15.58
N MET A 94 -8.61 -13.49 14.50
CA MET A 94 -9.26 -13.93 13.27
C MET A 94 -8.24 -14.58 12.32
N LYS A 95 -8.53 -15.81 11.86
CA LYS A 95 -7.72 -16.52 10.86
C LYS A 95 -7.70 -15.75 9.54
N THR A 96 -6.63 -15.89 8.75
CA THR A 96 -6.49 -15.20 7.46
C THR A 96 -7.61 -15.58 6.48
N SER A 97 -7.96 -16.87 6.39
CA SER A 97 -9.07 -17.34 5.55
C SER A 97 -10.42 -16.72 5.96
N GLU A 98 -10.72 -16.68 7.26
CA GLU A 98 -11.94 -16.06 7.80
C GLU A 98 -11.99 -14.56 7.52
N ARG A 99 -10.84 -13.89 7.58
CA ARG A 99 -10.76 -12.46 7.26
C ARG A 99 -11.06 -12.20 5.80
N GLN A 100 -10.53 -13.00 4.88
CA GLN A 100 -10.81 -12.84 3.46
C GLN A 100 -12.27 -13.13 3.15
N HIS A 101 -12.83 -14.21 3.71
CA HIS A 101 -14.25 -14.51 3.59
C HIS A 101 -15.12 -13.36 4.13
N PHE A 102 -14.75 -12.80 5.28
CA PHE A 102 -15.41 -11.63 5.84
C PHE A 102 -15.35 -10.41 4.90
N ILE A 103 -14.19 -10.07 4.34
CA ILE A 103 -14.04 -8.92 3.42
C ILE A 103 -14.87 -9.13 2.14
N GLN A 104 -14.87 -10.34 1.57
CA GLN A 104 -15.61 -10.67 0.35
C GLN A 104 -17.14 -10.63 0.56
N THR A 105 -17.62 -11.02 1.74
CA THR A 105 -19.04 -11.01 2.08
C THR A 105 -19.56 -9.65 2.54
N LEU A 106 -18.68 -8.74 2.95
CA LEU A 106 -19.07 -7.46 3.52
C LEU A 106 -19.91 -6.56 2.58
N PRO A 107 -19.59 -6.40 1.27
CA PRO A 107 -20.37 -5.54 0.37
C PRO A 107 -21.83 -5.96 0.23
N SER A 108 -22.10 -7.26 0.09
CA SER A 108 -23.47 -7.78 -0.05
C SER A 108 -24.29 -7.58 1.22
N LYS A 109 -23.62 -7.56 2.39
CA LYS A 109 -24.26 -7.34 3.69
C LYS A 109 -24.46 -5.86 4.02
N LEU A 110 -23.62 -4.96 3.53
CA LEU A 110 -23.74 -3.52 3.85
C LEU A 110 -25.08 -2.90 3.43
N HIS A 111 -25.75 -3.46 2.42
CA HIS A 111 -27.07 -2.99 1.97
C HIS A 111 -28.22 -3.42 2.89
N SER A 112 -27.99 -4.30 3.87
CA SER A 112 -29.01 -4.67 4.84
C SER A 112 -29.11 -3.63 5.96
N ARG A 113 -30.31 -3.48 6.54
CA ARG A 113 -30.44 -2.80 7.84
C ARG A 113 -29.83 -3.70 8.92
N PRO A 114 -29.03 -3.15 9.84
CA PRO A 114 -28.85 -1.72 10.16
C PRO A 114 -27.66 -1.02 9.48
N LEU A 115 -26.93 -1.71 8.60
CA LEU A 115 -25.63 -1.25 8.08
C LEU A 115 -25.75 -0.06 7.13
N ASP A 116 -26.83 0.04 6.35
CA ASP A 116 -27.15 1.22 5.52
C ASP A 116 -28.06 2.24 6.25
N SER A 117 -27.63 2.73 7.42
CA SER A 117 -28.33 3.84 8.08
C SER A 117 -27.70 5.18 7.75
N LYS A 118 -28.54 6.22 7.58
CA LYS A 118 -28.09 7.61 7.38
C LYS A 118 -27.18 8.10 8.51
N VAL A 119 -27.46 7.67 9.75
CA VAL A 119 -26.64 7.97 10.93
C VAL A 119 -25.20 7.46 10.74
N LEU A 120 -25.02 6.22 10.29
CA LEU A 120 -23.69 5.64 10.09
C LEU A 120 -22.92 6.35 8.97
N ARG A 121 -23.59 6.74 7.88
CA ARG A 121 -22.99 7.53 6.80
C ARG A 121 -22.51 8.89 7.32
N ASN A 122 -23.33 9.59 8.11
CA ASN A 122 -22.96 10.87 8.71
C ASN A 122 -21.76 10.72 9.67
N LEU A 123 -21.78 9.70 10.54
CA LEU A 123 -20.65 9.43 11.45
C LEU A 123 -19.37 9.06 10.69
N ALA A 124 -19.47 8.31 9.60
CA ALA A 124 -18.33 7.97 8.75
C ALA A 124 -17.75 9.21 8.04
N GLY A 125 -18.60 10.17 7.66
CA GLY A 125 -18.17 11.46 7.12
C GLY A 125 -17.40 12.31 8.13
N ILE A 126 -17.86 12.38 9.38
CA ILE A 126 -17.25 13.23 10.42
C ILE A 126 -15.91 12.66 10.94
N THR A 127 -15.74 11.34 10.91
CA THR A 127 -14.63 10.68 11.62
C THR A 127 -13.29 10.65 10.88
N GLU A 128 -13.26 10.95 9.58
CA GLU A 128 -12.07 11.00 8.70
C GLU A 128 -10.90 10.09 9.16
N LEU A 129 -11.07 8.77 8.96
CA LEU A 129 -10.08 7.78 9.40
C LEU A 129 -8.85 7.70 8.47
N LEU A 130 -9.00 8.04 7.19
CA LEU A 130 -7.93 7.98 6.19
C LEU A 130 -7.54 9.38 5.70
N PRO A 131 -6.24 9.70 5.60
CA PRO A 131 -5.78 10.98 5.05
C PRO A 131 -6.09 11.09 3.55
N GLY A 132 -6.62 12.23 3.11
CA GLY A 132 -6.76 12.55 1.67
C GLY A 132 -8.10 12.20 1.03
N ASP A 133 -9.08 11.77 1.83
CA ASP A 133 -10.39 11.31 1.34
C ASP A 133 -11.41 12.46 1.11
N THR A 134 -10.99 13.72 1.10
CA THR A 134 -11.89 14.89 1.00
C THR A 134 -12.48 15.16 -0.39
N GLN A 135 -12.29 14.29 -1.38
CA GLN A 135 -12.81 14.53 -2.73
C GLN A 135 -14.16 13.83 -2.97
N ASN A 136 -15.14 14.63 -3.41
CA ASN A 136 -16.51 14.33 -3.82
C ASN A 136 -17.59 14.46 -2.73
N ALA A 137 -17.77 15.67 -2.23
CA ALA A 137 -19.04 16.14 -1.67
C ALA A 137 -19.66 17.19 -2.60
N ASP A 138 -19.91 16.82 -3.86
CA ASP A 138 -20.86 17.53 -4.72
C ASP A 138 -22.20 16.78 -4.66
N GLU A 139 -22.93 17.00 -3.57
CA GLU A 139 -24.36 16.71 -3.49
C GLU A 139 -25.04 17.90 -2.81
N PRO A 140 -25.93 18.66 -3.50
CA PRO A 140 -26.54 19.86 -2.94
C PRO A 140 -27.59 19.47 -1.90
N ALA A 141 -27.24 19.55 -0.63
CA ALA A 141 -28.20 19.36 0.47
C ALA A 141 -29.00 20.66 0.70
N SER A 142 -30.29 20.62 0.35
CA SER A 142 -31.31 21.54 0.85
C SER A 142 -31.27 21.59 2.38
N ALA A 143 -31.13 22.81 2.89
CA ALA A 143 -31.15 23.11 4.32
C ALA A 143 -32.58 23.12 4.86
N SER A 144 -32.87 22.23 5.81
CA SER A 144 -33.87 22.46 6.86
C SER A 144 -33.69 21.47 8.01
N ASP A 145 -33.48 22.03 9.20
CA ASP A 145 -33.75 21.49 10.54
C ASP A 145 -32.84 20.39 11.11
N LEU A 146 -31.85 20.84 11.89
CA LEU A 146 -31.32 20.10 13.05
C LEU A 146 -31.25 21.03 14.27
N PRO A 147 -31.48 20.51 15.49
CA PRO A 147 -31.58 21.31 16.71
C PRO A 147 -30.21 21.61 17.33
N SER A 148 -30.05 22.87 17.77
CA SER A 148 -28.88 23.41 18.45
C SER A 148 -28.68 22.77 19.83
N ALA A 149 -27.54 22.12 20.05
CA ALA A 149 -27.04 21.79 21.38
C ALA A 149 -26.03 22.85 21.81
N SER A 150 -26.40 23.67 22.81
CA SER A 150 -25.58 24.71 23.42
C SER A 150 -24.45 24.11 24.26
N LEU A 151 -23.21 24.47 23.96
CA LEU A 151 -22.07 24.34 24.86
C LEU A 151 -21.76 25.71 25.45
N ALA A 152 -21.66 25.77 26.77
CA ALA A 152 -21.39 26.97 27.54
C ALA A 152 -20.03 27.57 27.19
N GLU A 153 -20.04 28.87 26.93
CA GLU A 153 -18.88 29.74 26.82
C GLU A 153 -18.24 29.90 28.20
N ASN A 154 -16.92 29.81 28.25
CA ASN A 154 -16.15 30.41 29.34
C ASN A 154 -15.04 31.25 28.68
N ASP A 155 -15.21 32.56 28.84
CA ASP A 155 -14.37 33.63 28.34
C ASP A 155 -13.15 33.82 29.26
N GLY A 156 -12.02 34.22 28.69
CA GLY A 156 -10.72 34.25 29.38
C GLY A 156 -9.57 34.75 28.52
N THR A 157 -9.73 35.95 27.98
CA THR A 157 -8.71 36.97 27.62
C THR A 157 -7.20 36.65 27.64
N ALA A 158 -6.59 36.94 26.46
CA ALA A 158 -5.48 37.88 26.23
C ALA A 158 -4.01 37.39 26.08
N ARG A 159 -3.45 37.86 24.95
CA ARG A 159 -2.12 38.47 24.69
C ARG A 159 -0.99 37.67 24.00
N GLN A 160 -0.71 38.17 22.78
CA GLN A 160 0.57 38.66 22.23
C GLN A 160 1.66 37.71 21.67
N GLN A 161 1.85 37.87 20.34
CA GLN A 161 3.07 38.20 19.59
C GLN A 161 4.27 37.22 19.51
N THR A 162 4.59 36.93 18.23
CA THR A 162 5.90 36.83 17.57
C THR A 162 6.98 35.94 18.18
N ASN A 163 7.38 34.91 17.43
CA ASN A 163 8.67 34.91 16.74
C ASN A 163 8.74 33.72 15.78
N GLY A 164 9.29 33.98 14.59
CA GLY A 164 9.65 32.94 13.65
C GLY A 164 10.91 32.25 14.13
N ASP A 165 10.87 30.92 14.17
CA ASP A 165 12.06 30.10 14.24
C ASP A 165 12.05 29.13 13.07
N ALA A 166 13.07 29.30 12.24
CA ALA A 166 13.39 28.46 11.10
C ALA A 166 13.63 27.02 11.56
N TRP A 167 12.99 26.07 10.89
CA TRP A 167 13.32 24.66 11.03
C TRP A 167 14.68 24.37 10.37
N PRO A 168 15.61 23.67 11.03
CA PRO A 168 16.89 23.32 10.45
C PRO A 168 16.69 22.26 9.36
N LEU A 169 17.20 22.57 8.17
CA LEU A 169 17.33 21.65 7.04
C LEU A 169 18.35 20.56 7.42
N ILE A 170 17.88 19.43 7.95
CA ILE A 170 18.70 18.23 8.12
C ILE A 170 18.77 17.53 6.76
N LYS A 171 19.81 17.86 5.99
CA LYS A 171 20.28 17.06 4.83
C LYS A 171 21.25 15.99 5.32
N ASP A 172 20.78 15.09 6.17
CA ASP A 172 21.43 13.80 6.31
C ASP A 172 20.79 12.90 5.27
N SER A 173 21.59 12.43 4.30
CA SER A 173 21.20 11.43 3.33
C SER A 173 20.47 10.31 4.05
N ILE A 174 19.15 10.25 3.87
CA ILE A 174 18.39 9.03 4.09
C ILE A 174 18.95 8.06 3.07
N GLN A 175 20.00 7.31 3.47
CA GLN A 175 20.21 5.99 2.92
C GLN A 175 18.96 5.22 3.29
N THR A 176 17.94 5.31 2.44
CA THR A 176 16.88 4.33 2.35
C THR A 176 17.62 3.05 1.99
N GLN A 177 18.14 2.35 3.00
CA GLN A 177 18.51 0.95 2.87
C GLN A 177 17.25 0.31 2.32
N ALA A 178 17.28 0.03 1.02
CA ALA A 178 16.28 -0.82 0.42
C ALA A 178 16.28 -2.07 1.28
N TYR A 179 15.18 -2.30 1.99
CA TYR A 179 14.92 -3.56 2.66
C TYR A 179 14.69 -4.61 1.58
N THR A 180 15.74 -4.92 0.83
CA THR A 180 15.88 -6.11 0.02
C THR A 180 17.01 -6.86 0.69
N ASN A 181 16.63 -7.87 1.47
CA ASN A 181 17.59 -8.79 2.04
C ASN A 181 18.40 -9.39 0.86
N PRO A 182 19.72 -9.17 0.76
CA PRO A 182 20.49 -9.60 -0.41
C PRO A 182 20.50 -11.14 -0.61
N ASN A 183 19.97 -11.90 0.34
CA ASN A 183 19.76 -13.34 0.23
C ASN A 183 18.42 -13.77 -0.41
N GLU A 184 17.51 -12.85 -0.76
CA GLU A 184 16.24 -13.20 -1.43
C GLU A 184 16.29 -13.09 -2.96
N GLN A 185 17.39 -12.57 -3.54
CA GLN A 185 17.51 -12.32 -4.98
C GLN A 185 18.08 -13.49 -5.80
N GLN A 186 18.36 -14.64 -5.19
CA GLN A 186 18.46 -15.91 -5.93
C GLN A 186 17.05 -16.48 -6.10
N CYS A 187 16.40 -16.21 -7.23
CA CYS A 187 15.14 -16.86 -7.55
C CYS A 187 15.31 -18.39 -7.45
N ALA A 188 14.63 -18.99 -6.48
CA ALA A 188 14.52 -20.43 -6.27
C ALA A 188 15.83 -21.17 -5.95
N ASN A 189 16.10 -21.29 -4.66
CA ASN A 189 16.40 -22.62 -4.12
C ASN A 189 15.61 -22.89 -2.84
N LYS A 190 14.49 -23.61 -3.07
CA LYS A 190 13.79 -24.49 -2.12
C LYS A 190 13.07 -23.78 -0.96
N GLN A 191 11.75 -23.60 -1.16
CA GLN A 191 10.66 -23.88 -0.18
C GLN A 191 9.68 -22.76 0.19
N ASP A 192 9.70 -21.56 -0.41
CA ASP A 192 8.64 -20.58 -0.11
C ASP A 192 7.65 -20.36 -1.26
N GLY A 193 6.36 -20.36 -0.91
CA GLY A 193 5.24 -20.59 -1.80
C GLY A 193 4.97 -19.46 -2.80
N ALA A 194 4.80 -19.87 -4.06
CA ALA A 194 4.12 -19.15 -5.15
C ALA A 194 4.77 -17.83 -5.63
N LEU A 195 6.01 -17.89 -6.13
CA LEU A 195 6.48 -16.91 -7.11
C LEU A 195 5.51 -16.94 -8.32
N ARG A 196 4.67 -15.90 -8.45
CA ARG A 196 3.66 -15.79 -9.51
C ARG A 196 4.20 -14.95 -10.66
N TYR A 197 4.12 -15.51 -11.86
CA TYR A 197 4.51 -14.87 -13.12
C TYR A 197 3.27 -14.34 -13.85
N ALA A 198 3.41 -13.21 -14.53
CA ALA A 198 2.30 -12.55 -15.23
C ALA A 198 1.99 -13.21 -16.58
N SER A 199 0.73 -13.16 -17.00
CA SER A 199 0.34 -13.57 -18.36
C SER A 199 0.94 -12.63 -19.41
N VAL A 200 1.31 -13.17 -20.57
CA VAL A 200 1.82 -12.37 -21.71
C VAL A 200 0.76 -11.38 -22.18
N ALA A 201 -0.50 -11.83 -22.35
CA ALA A 201 -1.60 -10.98 -22.78
C ALA A 201 -1.87 -9.81 -21.80
N GLY A 202 -1.90 -10.11 -20.49
CA GLY A 202 -2.06 -9.11 -19.45
C GLY A 202 -0.93 -8.08 -19.44
N THR A 203 0.31 -8.53 -19.65
CA THR A 203 1.48 -7.66 -19.71
C THR A 203 1.44 -6.73 -20.93
N VAL A 204 1.12 -7.25 -22.12
CA VAL A 204 1.00 -6.45 -23.36
C VAL A 204 -0.15 -5.44 -23.29
N ALA A 205 -1.22 -5.75 -22.56
CA ALA A 205 -2.32 -4.82 -22.35
C ALA A 205 -1.96 -3.65 -21.40
N LEU A 206 -0.99 -3.86 -20.50
CA LEU A 206 -0.61 -2.88 -19.48
C LEU A 206 0.59 -2.02 -19.90
N PHE A 207 1.59 -2.66 -20.52
CA PHE A 207 2.88 -2.05 -20.78
C PHE A 207 3.12 -1.81 -22.27
N ARG A 208 4.05 -0.89 -22.58
CA ARG A 208 4.51 -0.67 -23.95
C ARG A 208 5.25 -1.90 -24.47
N ARG A 209 5.18 -2.11 -25.79
CA ARG A 209 5.85 -3.24 -26.46
C ARG A 209 7.36 -3.29 -26.19
N SER A 210 8.03 -2.13 -26.14
CA SER A 210 9.46 -2.01 -25.87
C SER A 210 9.89 -2.64 -24.54
N ILE A 211 9.12 -2.43 -23.47
CA ILE A 211 9.41 -3.05 -22.17
C ILE A 211 8.96 -4.52 -22.16
N CYS A 212 7.83 -4.87 -22.78
CA CYS A 212 7.39 -6.27 -22.89
C CYS A 212 8.46 -7.18 -23.54
N ASP A 213 9.07 -6.72 -24.63
CA ASP A 213 10.13 -7.45 -25.35
C ASP A 213 11.42 -7.57 -24.52
N SER A 214 11.57 -6.72 -23.50
CA SER A 214 12.73 -6.66 -22.62
C SER A 214 12.59 -7.53 -21.37
N ILE A 215 11.38 -7.97 -21.02
CA ILE A 215 11.13 -8.80 -19.84
C ILE A 215 11.49 -10.26 -20.17
N GLU A 216 12.09 -10.94 -19.20
CA GLU A 216 12.41 -12.36 -19.31
C GLU A 216 11.14 -13.21 -19.30
N ILE A 217 11.12 -14.29 -20.08
CA ILE A 217 10.02 -15.26 -20.07
C ILE A 217 10.39 -16.35 -19.07
N ALA A 218 9.50 -16.61 -18.11
CA ALA A 218 9.73 -17.61 -17.08
C ALA A 218 9.86 -19.01 -17.69
N PRO A 219 10.83 -19.83 -17.25
CA PRO A 219 10.95 -21.20 -17.72
C PRO A 219 9.79 -22.05 -17.20
N THR A 220 8.82 -22.37 -18.05
CA THR A 220 7.69 -23.24 -17.69
C THR A 220 8.16 -24.70 -17.58
N ARG A 221 8.10 -25.29 -16.37
CA ARG A 221 8.54 -26.68 -16.10
C ARG A 221 7.58 -27.78 -16.56
N ARG A 222 6.41 -27.43 -17.11
CA ARG A 222 5.41 -28.39 -17.61
C ARG A 222 5.00 -27.99 -19.02
N GLN A 223 4.62 -28.98 -19.82
CA GLN A 223 4.18 -28.93 -21.22
C GLN A 223 2.95 -28.03 -21.49
N GLU A 224 2.73 -26.98 -20.71
CA GLU A 224 1.70 -25.99 -20.95
C GLU A 224 2.22 -24.92 -21.90
N ALA A 225 1.48 -24.67 -22.97
CA ALA A 225 1.72 -23.65 -23.98
C ALA A 225 1.63 -22.20 -23.44
N ASP A 226 1.46 -22.02 -22.13
CA ASP A 226 1.18 -20.74 -21.53
C ASP A 226 2.49 -20.08 -21.06
N GLN A 227 3.11 -19.33 -21.97
CA GLN A 227 4.27 -18.51 -21.65
C GLN A 227 3.87 -17.43 -20.64
N ARG A 228 4.72 -17.23 -19.63
CA ARG A 228 4.53 -16.19 -18.61
C ARG A 228 5.76 -15.30 -18.53
N MET A 229 5.54 -14.03 -18.22
CA MET A 229 6.62 -13.05 -18.07
C MET A 229 7.11 -13.03 -16.61
N CYS A 230 8.42 -12.85 -16.42
CA CYS A 230 9.08 -12.73 -15.12
C CYS A 230 8.74 -11.42 -14.41
N ILE A 231 7.45 -11.26 -14.08
CA ILE A 231 6.89 -10.13 -13.33
C ILE A 231 6.29 -10.68 -12.06
N THR A 232 6.68 -10.11 -10.93
CA THR A 232 6.13 -10.41 -9.61
C THR A 232 5.55 -9.15 -9.00
N MET A 233 4.57 -9.32 -8.11
CA MET A 233 4.05 -8.24 -7.29
C MET A 233 4.09 -8.69 -5.84
N ASP A 234 4.67 -7.85 -4.99
CA ASP A 234 4.62 -8.01 -3.55
C ASP A 234 3.81 -6.88 -2.93
N PHE A 235 3.00 -7.23 -1.94
CA PHE A 235 2.23 -6.29 -1.14
C PHE A 235 2.79 -6.36 0.27
N PRO A 236 3.93 -5.67 0.51
CA PRO A 236 4.65 -5.85 1.74
C PRO A 236 3.72 -5.44 2.88
N PRO A 237 3.63 -6.24 3.95
CA PRO A 237 2.75 -5.90 5.06
C PRO A 237 3.18 -4.57 5.72
N TRP A 238 4.45 -4.21 5.58
CA TRP A 238 5.11 -3.03 6.14
C TRP A 238 5.76 -2.20 5.03
N GLY A 239 5.83 -0.88 5.20
CA GLY A 239 6.68 -0.03 4.35
C GLY A 239 6.08 1.32 4.00
N VAL A 240 6.94 2.17 3.44
CA VAL A 240 6.56 3.44 2.80
C VAL A 240 5.85 3.17 1.46
N ILE A 241 5.98 1.96 0.92
CA ILE A 241 5.46 1.55 -0.37
C ILE A 241 4.32 0.54 -0.15
N ASP A 242 3.18 0.75 -0.80
CA ASP A 242 2.01 -0.13 -0.67
C ASP A 242 2.16 -1.45 -1.44
N CYS A 243 2.83 -1.39 -2.59
CA CYS A 243 3.08 -2.54 -3.45
C CYS A 243 4.37 -2.35 -4.24
N LEU A 244 5.16 -3.42 -4.37
CA LEU A 244 6.35 -3.48 -5.19
C LEU A 244 6.11 -4.42 -6.38
N LEU A 245 6.08 -3.88 -7.60
CA LEU A 245 6.07 -4.67 -8.83
C LEU A 245 7.50 -4.81 -9.33
N SER A 246 7.99 -6.03 -9.52
CA SER A 246 9.36 -6.31 -9.96
C SER A 246 9.38 -7.09 -11.28
N MET A 247 10.24 -6.69 -12.20
CA MET A 247 10.38 -7.27 -13.54
C MET A 247 11.82 -7.70 -13.77
N GLN A 248 12.05 -8.97 -14.13
CA GLN A 248 13.38 -9.42 -14.57
C GLN A 248 13.60 -9.02 -16.03
N ILE A 249 14.72 -8.36 -16.26
CA ILE A 249 15.08 -7.77 -17.55
C ILE A 249 16.16 -8.60 -18.20
N ARG A 250 15.94 -8.94 -19.48
CA ARG A 250 16.92 -9.64 -20.33
C ARG A 250 18.21 -8.84 -20.39
N LYS A 251 19.35 -9.53 -20.31
CA LYS A 251 20.68 -8.92 -20.37
C LYS A 251 20.89 -7.98 -21.59
N SER A 252 20.32 -8.33 -22.74
CA SER A 252 20.36 -7.52 -23.97
C SER A 252 19.66 -6.16 -23.84
N SER A 253 18.66 -6.06 -22.95
CA SER A 253 17.85 -4.86 -22.75
C SER A 253 18.29 -4.02 -21.56
N VAL A 254 19.25 -4.50 -20.75
CA VAL A 254 19.72 -3.79 -19.55
C VAL A 254 20.32 -2.43 -19.89
N ILE A 255 21.24 -2.34 -20.84
CA ILE A 255 21.89 -1.07 -21.20
C ILE A 255 20.88 -0.06 -21.78
N PRO A 256 20.04 -0.41 -22.78
CA PRO A 256 19.02 0.51 -23.29
C PRO A 256 18.09 1.04 -22.21
N LEU A 257 17.61 0.18 -21.30
CA LEU A 257 16.70 0.60 -20.23
C LEU A 257 17.39 1.44 -19.16
N ALA A 258 18.62 1.08 -18.76
CA ALA A 258 19.40 1.89 -17.81
C ALA A 258 19.74 3.27 -18.39
N ASN A 259 20.01 3.34 -19.70
CA ASN A 259 20.21 4.60 -20.40
C ASN A 259 18.94 5.45 -20.42
N ALA A 260 17.82 4.88 -20.88
CA ALA A 260 16.55 5.59 -20.98
C ALA A 260 16.09 6.09 -19.60
N LEU A 261 16.04 5.21 -18.60
CA LEU A 261 15.46 5.52 -17.28
C LEU A 261 16.36 6.38 -16.40
N PHE A 262 17.69 6.20 -16.46
CA PHE A 262 18.62 6.77 -15.48
C PHE A 262 19.82 7.50 -16.11
N GLY A 263 19.85 7.69 -17.44
CA GLY A 263 20.95 8.38 -18.12
C GLY A 263 22.28 7.63 -18.06
N VAL A 264 22.27 6.31 -17.87
CA VAL A 264 23.49 5.50 -17.85
C VAL A 264 24.04 5.37 -19.27
N LYS A 265 25.30 5.75 -19.50
CA LYS A 265 25.93 5.68 -20.82
C LYS A 265 26.44 4.29 -21.14
N ARG A 266 27.02 3.61 -20.15
CA ARG A 266 27.61 2.27 -20.33
C ARG A 266 27.52 1.45 -19.05
N VAL A 267 27.25 0.16 -19.21
CA VAL A 267 27.40 -0.85 -18.17
C VAL A 267 28.41 -1.89 -18.66
N GLU A 268 29.43 -2.18 -17.86
CA GLU A 268 30.44 -3.19 -18.17
C GLU A 268 30.43 -4.28 -17.09
N TRP A 269 30.38 -5.54 -17.51
CA TRP A 269 30.50 -6.69 -16.63
C TRP A 269 31.91 -7.29 -16.75
N HIS A 270 32.59 -7.42 -15.61
CA HIS A 270 33.92 -8.01 -15.48
C HIS A 270 33.87 -9.10 -14.41
N GLY A 271 33.56 -10.34 -14.83
CA GLY A 271 33.19 -11.41 -13.91
C GLY A 271 31.95 -11.04 -13.11
N ASN A 272 32.05 -11.07 -11.77
CA ASN A 272 30.97 -10.68 -10.86
C ASN A 272 30.97 -9.18 -10.55
N THR A 273 31.89 -8.39 -11.13
CA THR A 273 31.96 -6.94 -10.91
C THR A 273 31.25 -6.21 -12.03
N ILE A 274 30.39 -5.27 -11.67
CA ILE A 274 29.65 -4.36 -12.55
C ILE A 274 30.29 -2.97 -12.45
N ARG A 275 30.49 -2.34 -13.60
CA ARG A 275 31.01 -0.96 -13.72
C ARG A 275 29.96 -0.15 -14.48
N VAL A 276 29.40 0.86 -13.82
CA VAL A 276 28.44 1.79 -14.41
C VAL A 276 29.15 3.12 -14.68
N ILE A 277 29.02 3.60 -15.92
CA ILE A 277 29.58 4.88 -16.37
C ILE A 277 28.41 5.79 -16.74
N GLN A 278 28.25 6.86 -15.97
CA GLN A 278 27.32 7.95 -16.26
C GLN A 278 27.96 8.96 -17.21
N GLU A 279 27.15 9.76 -17.91
CA GLU A 279 27.66 10.72 -18.90
C GLU A 279 28.59 11.79 -18.32
N THR A 280 28.24 12.31 -17.15
CA THR A 280 28.98 13.38 -16.45
C THR A 280 29.34 13.02 -15.02
N GLY A 281 29.28 11.73 -14.67
CA GLY A 281 29.32 11.25 -13.29
C GLY A 281 30.52 10.36 -12.95
N PRO A 282 30.75 10.11 -11.65
CA PRO A 282 31.76 9.17 -11.19
C PRO A 282 31.45 7.75 -11.71
N ARG A 283 32.53 6.97 -11.91
CA ARG A 283 32.39 5.54 -12.22
C ARG A 283 31.98 4.80 -10.95
N ILE A 284 30.85 4.10 -11.01
CA ILE A 284 30.37 3.26 -9.91
C ILE A 284 30.83 1.83 -10.18
N VAL A 285 31.38 1.17 -9.16
CA VAL A 285 31.88 -0.21 -9.24
C VAL A 285 31.32 -1.01 -8.07
N GLY A 286 30.73 -2.17 -8.34
CA GLY A 286 30.17 -3.05 -7.31
C GLY A 286 29.76 -4.40 -7.89
N THR A 287 29.41 -5.36 -7.04
CA THR A 287 28.85 -6.65 -7.48
C THR A 287 27.35 -6.55 -7.78
N GLU A 288 26.71 -5.57 -7.16
CA GLU A 288 25.32 -5.19 -7.35
C GLU A 288 25.25 -3.66 -7.32
N ILE A 289 24.52 -3.05 -8.24
CA ILE A 289 24.37 -1.59 -8.32
C ILE A 289 22.89 -1.26 -8.46
N THR A 290 22.37 -0.44 -7.55
CA THR A 290 21.00 0.08 -7.63
C THR A 290 21.00 1.46 -8.26
N LEU A 291 20.23 1.63 -9.33
CA LEU A 291 19.92 2.90 -9.98
C LEU A 291 18.54 3.37 -9.52
N LYS A 292 18.40 4.66 -9.24
CA LYS A 292 17.15 5.31 -8.82
C LYS A 292 17.03 6.69 -9.46
N GLY A 293 15.83 7.26 -9.43
CA GLY A 293 15.58 8.63 -9.88
C GLY A 293 15.24 8.67 -11.37
N ALA A 294 14.06 8.17 -11.73
CA ALA A 294 13.54 8.26 -13.09
C ALA A 294 12.67 9.52 -13.27
N GLU A 295 12.72 10.11 -14.46
CA GLU A 295 11.89 11.26 -14.82
C GLU A 295 10.49 10.82 -15.26
N GLU A 296 9.46 11.59 -14.88
CA GLU A 296 8.07 11.22 -15.12
C GLU A 296 7.72 11.03 -16.61
N GLY A 297 8.22 11.91 -17.48
CA GLY A 297 8.04 11.79 -18.93
C GLY A 297 8.63 10.49 -19.47
N ILE A 298 9.81 10.11 -19.00
CA ILE A 298 10.47 8.86 -19.38
C ILE A 298 9.71 7.63 -18.84
N ILE A 299 9.17 7.69 -17.62
CA ILE A 299 8.33 6.61 -17.06
C ILE A 299 7.09 6.39 -17.96
N LEU A 300 6.45 7.47 -18.42
CA LEU A 300 5.32 7.40 -19.34
C LEU A 300 5.70 6.75 -20.68
N GLU A 301 6.87 7.10 -21.22
CA GLU A 301 7.36 6.58 -22.49
C GLU A 301 7.72 5.09 -22.40
N VAL A 302 8.39 4.67 -21.31
CA VAL A 302 8.86 3.30 -21.13
C VAL A 302 7.74 2.36 -20.68
N PHE A 303 7.00 2.72 -19.63
CA PHE A 303 6.03 1.82 -19.00
C PHE A 303 4.60 2.08 -19.45
N GLY A 304 4.27 3.30 -19.86
CA GLY A 304 2.92 3.70 -20.22
C GLY A 304 2.16 4.41 -19.09
N LEU A 305 0.94 4.83 -19.41
CA LEU A 305 0.14 5.73 -18.55
C LEU A 305 -0.35 5.03 -17.28
N GLU A 306 -0.75 3.76 -17.35
CA GLU A 306 -1.31 3.05 -16.20
C GLU A 306 -0.29 2.81 -15.09
N PRO A 307 0.91 2.27 -15.36
CA PRO A 307 1.97 2.18 -14.34
C PRO A 307 2.35 3.55 -13.77
N LEU A 308 2.44 4.59 -14.60
CA LEU A 308 2.71 5.95 -14.13
C LEU A 308 1.66 6.45 -13.14
N ASN A 309 0.37 6.29 -13.46
CA ASN A 309 -0.71 6.69 -12.56
C ASN A 309 -0.68 5.89 -11.24
N ALA A 310 -0.28 4.62 -11.30
CA ALA A 310 -0.10 3.80 -10.11
C ALA A 310 1.08 4.28 -9.24
N ILE A 311 2.19 4.72 -9.85
CA ILE A 311 3.33 5.34 -9.15
C ILE A 311 2.91 6.66 -8.50
N LYS A 312 2.20 7.53 -9.22
CA LYS A 312 1.68 8.81 -8.70
C LYS A 312 0.75 8.64 -7.50
N ALA A 313 0.05 7.52 -7.43
CA ALA A 313 -0.83 7.19 -6.31
C ALA A 313 -0.08 6.74 -5.04
N THR A 314 1.24 6.59 -5.08
CA THR A 314 2.03 6.24 -3.88
C THR A 314 2.17 7.43 -2.94
N THR A 315 2.22 7.14 -1.64
CA THR A 315 2.61 8.11 -0.62
C THR A 315 4.05 8.59 -0.78
N LEU A 316 4.94 7.70 -1.23
CA LEU A 316 6.33 8.03 -1.55
C LEU A 316 6.42 9.12 -2.63
N ARG A 317 5.72 8.97 -3.76
CA ARG A 317 5.73 10.01 -4.81
C ARG A 317 5.11 11.31 -4.34
N ALA A 318 4.04 11.26 -3.55
CA ALA A 318 3.43 12.46 -2.98
C ALA A 318 4.39 13.22 -2.05
N GLN A 319 5.26 12.51 -1.33
CA GLN A 319 6.30 13.10 -0.50
C GLN A 319 7.40 13.76 -1.36
N GLU A 320 7.93 13.07 -2.36
CA GLU A 320 8.94 13.59 -3.29
C GLU A 320 8.48 14.91 -3.95
N VAL A 321 7.22 14.95 -4.42
CA VAL A 321 6.65 16.16 -5.04
C VAL A 321 6.59 17.32 -4.03
N ARG A 322 6.25 17.04 -2.76
CA ARG A 322 6.23 18.05 -1.70
C ARG A 322 7.62 18.59 -1.39
N GLU A 323 8.66 17.75 -1.53
CA GLU A 323 10.07 18.11 -1.36
C GLU A 323 10.66 18.81 -2.60
N GLY A 324 9.90 18.93 -3.69
CA GLY A 324 10.34 19.55 -4.93
C GLY A 324 11.19 18.63 -5.82
N GLU A 325 11.16 17.32 -5.57
CA GLU A 325 11.92 16.34 -6.33
C GLU A 325 11.26 16.05 -7.69
N ALA A 326 11.91 16.51 -8.75
CA ALA A 326 11.45 16.31 -10.12
C ALA A 326 11.52 14.83 -10.56
N LYS A 327 12.55 14.10 -10.10
CA LYS A 327 12.76 12.68 -10.37
C LYS A 327 12.22 11.84 -9.23
N THR A 328 11.75 10.63 -9.53
CA THR A 328 11.17 9.73 -8.53
C THR A 328 12.04 8.52 -8.23
N GLU A 329 12.18 8.19 -6.95
CA GLU A 329 12.75 6.92 -6.48
C GLU A 329 11.76 5.76 -6.51
N CYS A 330 10.48 6.01 -6.84
CA CYS A 330 9.46 4.98 -7.02
C CYS A 330 9.78 4.03 -8.19
N VAL A 331 10.77 4.36 -9.02
CA VAL A 331 11.33 3.47 -10.04
C VAL A 331 12.80 3.25 -9.74
N SER A 332 13.17 1.99 -9.60
CA SER A 332 14.55 1.58 -9.38
C SER A 332 14.94 0.41 -10.29
N MET A 333 16.24 0.25 -10.49
CA MET A 333 16.81 -0.85 -11.25
C MET A 333 18.03 -1.40 -10.53
N ILE A 334 18.01 -2.69 -10.21
CA ILE A 334 19.12 -3.39 -9.58
C ILE A 334 19.85 -4.18 -10.66
N LEU A 335 21.11 -3.82 -10.91
CA LEU A 335 22.00 -4.49 -11.85
C LEU A 335 22.73 -5.63 -11.14
N THR A 336 22.75 -6.81 -11.76
CA THR A 336 23.45 -8.01 -11.26
C THR A 336 24.34 -8.60 -12.36
N SER A 337 25.12 -9.66 -12.07
CA SER A 337 25.91 -10.38 -13.09
C SER A 337 25.04 -11.00 -14.20
N ASP A 338 23.80 -11.34 -13.84
CA ASP A 338 22.91 -12.17 -14.64
C ASP A 338 21.89 -11.35 -15.43
N GLY A 339 21.73 -10.08 -15.10
CA GLY A 339 20.82 -9.18 -15.80
C GLY A 339 20.48 -7.97 -14.96
N ALA A 340 19.20 -7.64 -14.90
CA ALA A 340 18.70 -6.62 -13.98
C ALA A 340 17.28 -6.91 -13.53
N VAL A 341 16.89 -6.31 -12.41
CA VAL A 341 15.51 -6.25 -11.94
C VAL A 341 15.09 -4.79 -11.94
N ILE A 342 13.99 -4.46 -12.61
CA ILE A 342 13.34 -3.15 -12.48
C ILE A 342 12.20 -3.28 -11.49
N SER A 343 12.13 -2.38 -10.52
CA SER A 343 11.06 -2.36 -9.51
C SER A 343 10.29 -1.04 -9.55
N LEU A 344 8.96 -1.15 -9.46
CA LEU A 344 8.03 -0.02 -9.40
C LEU A 344 7.30 -0.04 -8.05
N ALA A 345 7.37 1.06 -7.32
CA ALA A 345 6.52 1.34 -6.17
C ALA A 345 5.15 1.81 -6.66
N LEU A 346 4.09 1.09 -6.30
CA LEU A 346 2.73 1.35 -6.76
C LEU A 346 1.80 1.60 -5.58
N GLY A 347 0.87 2.53 -5.73
CA GLY A 347 -0.18 2.77 -4.73
C GLY A 347 -1.18 1.60 -4.68
N LEU A 348 -1.65 1.26 -3.48
CA LEU A 348 -2.39 0.01 -3.22
C LEU A 348 -3.55 -0.24 -4.21
N VAL A 349 -4.42 0.76 -4.37
CA VAL A 349 -5.66 0.65 -5.17
C VAL A 349 -5.33 0.39 -6.63
N MET A 350 -4.34 1.08 -7.19
CA MET A 350 -3.94 0.91 -8.59
C MET A 350 -3.14 -0.38 -8.78
N ALA A 351 -2.31 -0.76 -7.81
CA ALA A 351 -1.59 -2.02 -7.81
C ALA A 351 -2.54 -3.22 -7.87
N THR A 352 -3.64 -3.22 -7.12
CA THR A 352 -4.64 -4.31 -7.20
C THR A 352 -5.29 -4.41 -8.59
N LYS A 353 -5.54 -3.28 -9.25
CA LYS A 353 -6.06 -3.27 -10.64
C LYS A 353 -5.04 -3.85 -11.61
N ILE A 354 -3.77 -3.44 -11.47
CA ILE A 354 -2.64 -3.96 -12.26
C ILE A 354 -2.49 -5.48 -12.07
N ALA A 355 -2.50 -5.96 -10.82
CA ALA A 355 -2.37 -7.39 -10.51
C ALA A 355 -3.43 -8.25 -11.22
N ARG A 356 -4.69 -7.78 -11.24
CA ARG A 356 -5.78 -8.46 -11.96
C ARG A 356 -5.55 -8.51 -13.46
N LYS A 357 -5.08 -7.41 -14.06
CA LYS A 357 -4.77 -7.37 -15.51
C LYS A 357 -3.63 -8.30 -15.88
N LEU A 358 -2.63 -8.40 -15.01
CA LEU A 358 -1.49 -9.30 -15.20
C LEU A 358 -1.84 -10.78 -14.99
N ASP A 359 -3.09 -11.10 -14.62
CA ASP A 359 -3.53 -12.44 -14.22
C ASP A 359 -2.65 -13.03 -13.09
N LEU A 360 -2.17 -12.15 -12.21
CA LEU A 360 -1.53 -12.55 -10.97
C LEU A 360 -2.65 -12.85 -9.98
N ALA A 361 -3.31 -14.01 -10.15
CA ALA A 361 -4.45 -14.44 -9.36
C ALA A 361 -4.15 -14.24 -7.85
N THR A 362 -4.88 -13.35 -7.20
CA THR A 362 -4.72 -13.09 -5.77
C THR A 362 -5.45 -14.16 -4.97
N GLU A 363 -4.78 -15.24 -4.62
CA GLU A 363 -5.11 -15.97 -3.37
C GLU A 363 -4.52 -15.22 -2.16
N ILE A 364 -4.75 -13.90 -2.07
CA ILE A 364 -4.37 -13.09 -0.90
C ILE A 364 -5.40 -13.26 0.20
#